data_AF-A0A7J2IQ38-F1
#
_entry.id   AF-A0A7J2IQ38-F1
#
_cell.length_a   1.000
_cell.length_b   1.000
_cell.length_c   1.000
_cell.angle_alpha   90.00
_cell.angle_beta   90.00
_cell.angle_gamma   90.00
#
_symmetry.space_group_name_H-M   'P 1'
#
loop_
_entity.id
_entity.type
_entity.pdbx_description
1 polymer ?
#
loop_
_entity_poly.entity_id
_entity_poly.type
_entity_poly.pdbx_seq_one_letter_code
_entity_poly.pdbx_strand_id
1 'polypeptide(L)'
;MSEKFRGEFLGNRVVVWDSQQGSKLYAEGFYGKPLGIRKPKAPSFNKPLELSLLEALYLMEKGKLILVDAGTKRELSFEEFKKIASKI
;
A
#
# COMPACT_ATOMS: atom_id res chain seq x y z
N MET A 1 -13.82 -5.63 14.16
CA MET A 1 -12.43 -5.24 13.87
C MET A 1 -12.36 -4.97 12.37
N SER A 2 -12.00 -3.76 11.96
CA SER A 2 -11.87 -3.42 10.54
C SER A 2 -10.69 -4.18 9.96
N GLU A 3 -10.90 -4.87 8.83
CA GLU A 3 -9.84 -5.57 8.10
C GLU A 3 -8.76 -4.58 7.69
N LYS A 4 -7.49 -4.90 7.98
CA LYS A 4 -6.33 -4.08 7.63
C LYS A 4 -5.60 -4.71 6.46
N PHE A 5 -5.25 -3.88 5.49
CA PHE A 5 -4.42 -4.27 4.35
C PHE A 5 -2.95 -4.37 4.76
N ARG A 6 -2.20 -5.27 4.11
CA ARG A 6 -0.76 -5.41 4.33
C ARG A 6 0.04 -4.93 3.12
N GLY A 7 0.89 -3.93 3.34
CA GLY A 7 1.83 -3.42 2.34
C GLY A 7 3.28 -3.72 2.73
N GLU A 8 4.14 -3.92 1.75
CA GLU A 8 5.59 -4.01 1.92
C GLU A 8 6.27 -2.74 1.36
N PHE A 9 7.13 -2.11 2.16
CA PHE A 9 7.93 -0.95 1.76
C PHE A 9 9.22 -1.39 1.08
N LEU A 10 9.43 -0.89 -0.13
CA LEU A 10 10.57 -1.20 -0.99
C LEU A 10 11.38 0.08 -1.27
N GLY A 11 11.87 0.73 -0.21
CA GLY A 11 12.75 1.90 -0.28
C GLY A 11 12.10 3.20 -0.74
N ASN A 12 11.36 3.21 -1.86
CA ASN A 12 10.69 4.40 -2.39
C ASN A 12 9.24 4.17 -2.82
N ARG A 13 8.73 2.96 -2.65
CA ARG A 13 7.36 2.56 -3.03
C ARG A 13 6.81 1.57 -2.03
N VAL A 14 5.49 1.44 -1.98
CA VAL A 14 4.80 0.47 -1.13
C VAL A 14 3.98 -0.47 -2.00
N VAL A 15 4.10 -1.77 -1.80
CA VAL A 15 3.42 -2.77 -2.62
C VAL A 15 2.52 -3.65 -1.76
N VAL A 16 1.26 -3.75 -2.14
CA VAL A 16 0.31 -4.74 -1.62
C VAL A 16 0.37 -5.95 -2.56
N TRP A 17 1.07 -7.00 -2.12
CA TRP A 17 1.32 -8.20 -2.93
C TRP A 17 0.07 -9.05 -3.16
N ASP A 18 -0.81 -9.11 -2.16
CA ASP A 18 -2.08 -9.81 -2.26
C ASP A 18 -3.02 -9.04 -3.20
N SER A 19 -3.30 -9.64 -4.36
CA SER A 19 -4.15 -9.02 -5.37
C SER A 19 -5.61 -8.85 -4.96
N GLN A 20 -6.14 -9.67 -4.04
CA GLN A 20 -7.49 -9.47 -3.51
C GLN A 20 -7.55 -8.25 -2.60
N GLN A 21 -6.56 -8.12 -1.71
CA GLN A 21 -6.39 -6.93 -0.87
C GLN A 21 -6.17 -5.67 -1.72
N GLY A 22 -5.31 -5.76 -2.73
CA GLY A 22 -5.08 -4.67 -3.68
C GLY A 22 -6.36 -4.28 -4.42
N SER A 23 -7.10 -5.25 -4.94
CA SER A 23 -8.38 -5.00 -5.64
C SER A 23 -9.39 -4.31 -4.73
N LYS A 24 -9.52 -4.76 -3.49
CA LYS A 24 -10.43 -4.16 -2.50
C LYS A 24 -10.02 -2.72 -2.16
N LEU A 25 -8.73 -2.51 -1.89
CA LEU A 25 -8.21 -1.17 -1.62
C LEU A 25 -8.43 -0.22 -2.80
N TYR A 26 -8.19 -0.69 -4.03
CA TYR A 26 -8.48 0.08 -5.24
C TYR A 26 -9.98 0.36 -5.41
N ALA A 27 -10.85 -0.59 -5.11
CA ALA A 27 -12.31 -0.41 -5.18
C ALA A 27 -12.84 0.60 -4.15
N GLU A 28 -12.21 0.72 -2.97
CA GLU A 28 -12.66 1.60 -1.89
C GLU A 28 -12.41 3.10 -2.17
N GLY A 29 -11.50 3.45 -3.07
CA GLY A 29 -11.15 4.85 -3.30
C GLY A 29 -10.10 5.11 -4.37
N PHE A 30 -9.87 4.15 -5.26
CA PHE A 30 -8.87 4.22 -6.34
C PHE A 30 -7.43 4.44 -5.83
N TYR A 31 -7.11 3.95 -4.63
CA TYR A 31 -5.75 4.03 -4.09
C TYR A 31 -4.78 3.21 -4.93
N GLY A 32 -3.66 3.80 -5.29
CA GLY A 32 -2.56 3.15 -5.97
C GLY A 32 -2.82 2.78 -7.43
N LYS A 33 -1.88 2.03 -7.98
CA LYS A 33 -1.88 1.58 -9.36
C LYS A 33 -1.52 0.09 -9.46
N PRO A 34 -2.38 -0.73 -10.06
CA PRO A 34 -2.05 -2.13 -10.28
C PRO A 34 -0.84 -2.27 -11.21
N LEU A 35 0.14 -3.08 -10.80
CA LEU A 35 1.38 -3.24 -11.55
C LEU A 35 1.11 -3.88 -12.92
N GLY A 36 1.67 -3.26 -13.96
CA GLY A 36 1.57 -3.74 -15.34
C GLY A 36 0.22 -3.48 -16.04
N ILE A 37 -0.76 -2.85 -15.37
CA ILE A 37 -2.05 -2.52 -15.95
C ILE A 37 -2.15 -1.00 -16.12
N ARG A 38 -2.16 -0.51 -17.37
CA ARG A 38 -2.26 0.95 -17.63
C ARG A 38 -3.62 1.53 -17.22
N LYS A 39 -4.71 0.78 -17.42
CA LYS A 39 -6.07 1.11 -16.97
C LYS A 39 -6.85 -0.18 -16.70
N PRO A 40 -7.21 -0.49 -15.44
CA PRO A 40 -8.07 -1.63 -15.14
C PRO A 40 -9.43 -1.43 -15.82
N LYS A 41 -9.93 -2.45 -16.53
CA LYS A 41 -11.30 -2.44 -17.07
C LYS A 41 -12.35 -2.67 -15.97
N ALA A 42 -11.92 -3.25 -14.85
CA ALA A 42 -12.71 -3.53 -13.67
C ALA A 42 -11.85 -3.29 -12.41
N PRO A 43 -12.46 -3.00 -11.25
CA PRO A 43 -11.74 -2.83 -9.98
C PRO A 43 -11.11 -4.12 -9.44
N SER A 44 -11.46 -5.27 -10.01
CA SER A 44 -10.84 -6.57 -9.74
C SER A 44 -9.66 -6.81 -10.68
N PHE A 45 -8.51 -7.17 -10.11
CA PHE A 45 -7.31 -7.55 -10.85
C PHE A 45 -6.50 -8.60 -10.08
N ASN A 46 -5.69 -9.38 -10.80
CA ASN A 46 -4.84 -10.45 -10.25
C ASN A 46 -3.36 -10.05 -10.16
N LYS A 47 -3.11 -8.76 -9.92
CA LYS A 47 -1.77 -8.16 -9.87
C LYS A 47 -1.54 -7.46 -8.53
N PRO A 48 -0.29 -7.31 -8.07
CA PRO A 48 0.01 -6.46 -6.92
C PRO A 48 -0.40 -5.01 -7.19
N LEU A 49 -0.73 -4.30 -6.11
CA LEU A 49 -1.06 -2.89 -6.15
C LEU A 49 0.11 -2.07 -5.60
N GLU A 50 0.62 -1.13 -6.38
CA GLU A 50 1.64 -0.17 -5.93
C GLU A 50 0.95 1.08 -5.39
N LEU A 51 1.30 1.48 -4.17
CA LEU A 51 0.89 2.73 -3.53
C LEU A 51 2.03 3.72 -3.56
N SER A 52 1.71 5.00 -3.77
CA SER A 52 2.63 6.09 -3.47
C SER A 52 2.89 6.19 -1.96
N LEU A 53 3.99 6.84 -1.58
CA LEU A 53 4.32 7.05 -0.17
C LEU A 53 3.24 7.86 0.56
N LEU A 54 2.64 8.85 -0.12
CA LEU A 54 1.57 9.69 0.43
C LEU A 54 0.30 8.88 0.68
N GLU A 55 -0.13 8.06 -0.29
CA GLU A 55 -1.30 7.19 -0.12
C GLU A 55 -1.10 6.17 1.00
N ALA A 56 0.08 5.55 1.04
CA ALA A 56 0.40 4.60 2.10
C ALA A 56 0.36 5.28 3.49
N LEU A 57 0.94 6.47 3.61
CA LEU A 57 0.91 7.25 4.85
C LEU A 57 -0.52 7.61 5.27
N TYR A 58 -1.34 8.06 4.32
CA TYR A 58 -2.75 8.37 4.55
C TYR A 58 -3.54 7.12 5.02
N LEU A 59 -3.33 5.97 4.38
CA LEU A 59 -4.00 4.73 4.75
C LEU A 59 -3.55 4.20 6.12
N MET A 60 -2.28 4.42 6.49
CA MET A 60 -1.79 4.15 7.85
C MET A 60 -2.46 5.06 8.88
N GLU A 61 -2.61 6.36 8.58
CA GLU A 61 -3.30 7.33 9.45
C GLU A 61 -4.78 6.92 9.68
N LYS A 62 -5.44 6.41 8.64
CA LYS A 62 -6.80 5.86 8.74
C LYS A 62 -6.87 4.49 9.41
N GLY A 63 -5.74 3.93 9.84
CA GLY A 63 -5.65 2.60 10.46
C GLY A 63 -6.01 1.45 9.51
N LYS A 64 -5.99 1.70 8.19
CA LYS A 64 -6.35 0.73 7.14
C LYS A 64 -5.16 -0.08 6.62
N LEU A 65 -3.93 0.42 6.76
CA LEU A 65 -2.73 -0.21 6.22
C LEU A 65 -1.74 -0.54 7.35
N ILE A 66 -1.24 -1.77 7.36
CA ILE A 66 -0.04 -2.20 8.08
C ILE A 66 1.09 -2.27 7.07
N LEU A 67 2.24 -1.72 7.44
CA LEU A 67 3.37 -1.56 6.53
C LEU A 67 4.59 -2.28 7.10
N VAL A 68 5.21 -3.14 6.29
CA VAL A 68 6.40 -3.92 6.67
C VAL A 68 7.57 -3.48 5.80
N ASP A 69 8.72 -3.21 6.41
CA ASP A 69 9.94 -2.91 5.66
C ASP A 69 10.51 -4.18 5.02
N ALA A 70 10.76 -4.15 3.71
CA ALA A 70 11.22 -5.34 2.97
C ALA A 70 12.61 -5.83 3.41
N GLY A 71 13.48 -4.93 3.87
CA GLY A 71 14.87 -5.25 4.24
C GLY A 71 14.98 -5.83 5.65
N THR A 72 14.30 -5.20 6.61
CA THR A 72 14.34 -5.58 8.03
C THR A 72 13.24 -6.55 8.43
N LYS A 73 12.21 -6.74 7.58
CA LYS A 73 11.00 -7.54 7.85
C LYS A 73 10.20 -7.09 9.08
N ARG A 74 10.45 -5.87 9.56
CA ARG A 74 9.77 -5.27 10.71
C ARG A 74 8.58 -4.42 10.27
N GLU A 75 7.52 -4.42 11.06
CA GLU A 75 6.42 -3.47 10.89
C GLU A 75 6.88 -2.04 11.22
N LEU A 76 6.54 -1.10 10.35
CA LEU A 76 6.82 0.32 10.52
C LEU A 76 5.62 0.99 11.19
N SER A 77 5.89 1.76 12.24
CA SER A 77 4.90 2.69 12.78
C SER A 77 4.66 3.86 11.82
N PHE A 78 3.53 4.55 12.00
CA PHE A 78 3.19 5.76 11.22
C PHE A 78 4.30 6.82 11.31
N GLU A 79 4.82 7.08 12.52
CA GLU A 79 5.87 8.08 12.74
C GLU A 79 7.21 7.70 12.10
N GLU A 80 7.58 6.42 12.14
CA GLU A 80 8.78 5.93 11.45
C GLU A 80 8.63 6.09 9.93
N PHE A 81 7.51 5.65 9.37
CA PHE A 81 7.27 5.72 7.93
C PHE A 81 7.18 7.17 7.45
N LYS A 82 6.51 8.07 8.20
CA LYS A 82 6.44 9.51 7.90
C LYS A 82 7.82 10.14 7.78
N LYS A 83 8.72 9.84 8.72
CA LYS A 83 10.09 10.36 8.73
C LYS A 83 10.92 9.86 7.54
N ILE A 84 10.67 8.64 7.09
CA ILE A 84 11.33 8.06 5.92
C ILE A 84 10.78 8.72 4.65
N ALA A 85 9.46 8.76 4.51
CA ALA A 85 8.76 9.30 3.35
C ALA A 85 9.03 10.80 3.13
N SER A 86 9.28 11.58 4.18
CA SER A 86 9.60 13.01 4.07
C SER A 86 11.03 13.32 3.61
N LYS A 87 11.89 12.31 3.50
CA LYS A 87 13.32 12.48 3.15
C LYS A 87 13.66 12.00 1.73
N ILE A 88 12.66 11.52 0.99
CA ILE A 88 12.75 11.01 -0.38
C ILE A 88 12.23 12.10 -1.32
#